data_AF-A0A3A4QDS7-F1
#
_entry.id   AF-A0A3A4QDS7-F1
#
_cell.length_a   1.000
_cell.length_b   1.000
_cell.length_c   1.000
_cell.angle_alpha   90.00
_cell.angle_beta   90.00
_cell.angle_gamma   90.00
#
_symmetry.space_group_name_H-M   'P 1'
#
loop_
_entity.id
_entity.type
_entity.pdbx_description
1 polymer ?
#
loop_
_entity_poly.entity_id
_entity_poly.type
_entity_poly.pdbx_seq_one_letter_code
_entity_poly.pdbx_strand_id
1 'polypeptide(L)'
;MASTPCQALFDTDIAFVPEFQNMRNFYFLPAAMIIGVAASHVLFTAVVWTSNACLSETISLLSAAGYLTVPNHLVAASLKNWGPAFAGAFFFSLTAGAGLCLVSFTATLAWRTLFGSHRVVLIVILGFWTVLLYRVNADGANFWATAACLVTPMISAWGTLALLPDNRKTSFWWALTFLLAGFLIIIAFWAPRADGDTFLRIRDHVLLSNPVGEKITRFYYQYTLYPAEVFKSLDQKLLKSSAVHVDDPDLMETIEAKLRAEDYLPADGATSVDLHLTKHDDQLVLLQKDKEIHKTTVADFMTDPEGVFQTFSKKTDNWRFFRKITFMSLVIASPFLVYLLIQTVIFACLFPLRSLRTRVVLSTLICAGMGIGLLLPVGSTSKDAMTPDEIKNRLESADRRQRIEALKALSEIPLDMDKYPVLTADDHNRSIPERYWLAKALADSRSPWADEMLLNFLKDPHPNVVCMALFSLGNRKQKQAAEEMIHIIKTHDHWYVQWYAYRSLRSLGWIQPASARGDLSSPSALSPQ
;
A
#
# COMPACT_ATOMS: atom_id res chain seq x y z
N MET A 1 -57.62 38.30 29.23
CA MET A 1 -56.15 38.23 29.13
C MET A 1 -55.83 37.89 27.69
N ALA A 2 -55.50 38.91 26.90
CA ALA A 2 -55.19 38.79 25.49
C ALA A 2 -53.72 38.37 25.35
N SER A 3 -53.48 37.25 24.68
CA SER A 3 -52.16 36.79 24.26
C SER A 3 -51.57 37.77 23.26
N THR A 4 -50.35 38.23 23.52
CA THR A 4 -49.58 39.14 22.68
C THR A 4 -49.31 38.57 21.28
N PRO A 5 -49.33 39.39 20.20
CA PRO A 5 -49.07 38.95 18.82
C PRO A 5 -47.66 38.42 18.56
N CYS A 6 -46.75 38.50 19.54
CA CYS A 6 -45.35 38.13 19.37
C CYS A 6 -45.06 36.63 19.59
N GLN A 7 -46.03 35.86 20.11
CA GLN A 7 -45.90 34.40 20.30
C GLN A 7 -46.32 33.59 19.06
N ALA A 8 -47.10 34.17 18.15
CA ALA A 8 -47.55 33.48 16.92
C ALA A 8 -46.48 33.42 15.80
N LEU A 9 -45.35 34.11 15.96
CA LEU A 9 -44.25 34.16 14.98
C LEU A 9 -43.13 33.15 15.25
N PHE A 10 -43.17 32.44 16.39
CA PHE A 10 -42.21 31.38 16.73
C PHE A 10 -42.83 29.98 16.77
N ASP A 11 -44.17 29.86 16.72
CA ASP A 11 -44.92 28.61 16.62
C ASP A 11 -45.31 28.25 15.17
N THR A 12 -44.66 28.85 14.17
CA THR A 12 -44.64 28.22 12.85
C THR A 12 -43.69 27.03 12.93
N ASP A 13 -44.25 25.88 13.33
CA ASP A 13 -43.86 24.58 12.81
C ASP A 13 -43.76 24.72 11.29
N ILE A 14 -42.56 25.07 10.81
CA ILE A 14 -42.18 24.86 9.42
C ILE A 14 -42.27 23.35 9.28
N ALA A 15 -43.42 22.88 8.81
CA ALA A 15 -43.64 21.51 8.41
C ALA A 15 -42.50 21.16 7.46
N PHE A 16 -41.48 20.51 8.02
CA PHE A 16 -40.24 20.20 7.33
C PHE A 16 -40.64 19.33 6.16
N VAL A 17 -40.56 19.87 4.94
CA VAL A 17 -41.07 19.23 3.73
C VAL A 17 -40.56 17.78 3.71
N PRO A 18 -41.44 16.76 3.61
CA PRO A 18 -41.06 15.34 3.73
C PRO A 18 -39.88 14.94 2.84
N GLU A 19 -39.72 15.64 1.72
CA GLU A 19 -38.63 15.51 0.76
C GLU A 19 -37.24 15.82 1.35
N PHE A 20 -37.11 16.83 2.21
CA PHE A 20 -35.85 17.16 2.90
C PHE A 20 -35.46 16.10 3.95
N GLN A 21 -36.43 15.57 4.70
CA GLN A 21 -36.17 14.46 5.62
C GLN A 21 -35.71 13.20 4.88
N ASN A 22 -36.29 12.92 3.71
CA ASN A 22 -35.91 11.75 2.92
C ASN A 22 -34.53 11.92 2.26
N MET A 23 -34.13 13.15 1.90
CA MET A 23 -32.77 13.47 1.46
C MET A 23 -31.73 13.24 2.56
N ARG A 24 -32.03 13.66 3.80
CA ARG A 24 -31.16 13.41 4.96
C ARG A 24 -30.91 11.91 5.18
N ASN A 25 -31.94 11.08 4.94
CA ASN A 25 -31.83 9.62 5.08
C ASN A 25 -30.86 8.97 4.07
N PHE A 26 -30.72 9.53 2.87
CA PHE A 26 -29.79 9.00 1.87
C PHE A 26 -28.33 9.36 2.20
N TYR A 27 -28.08 10.62 2.58
CA TYR A 27 -26.73 11.08 2.92
C TYR A 27 -26.24 10.59 4.29
N PHE A 28 -27.11 10.01 5.11
CA PHE A 28 -26.76 9.49 6.44
C PHE A 28 -25.56 8.51 6.40
N LEU A 29 -25.64 7.47 5.58
CA LEU A 29 -24.59 6.46 5.48
C LEU A 29 -23.24 7.03 5.01
N PRO A 30 -23.15 7.74 3.86
CA PRO A 30 -21.89 8.31 3.42
C PRO A 30 -21.35 9.34 4.41
N ALA A 31 -22.21 10.16 5.04
CA ALA A 31 -21.76 11.13 6.05
C ALA A 31 -21.16 10.45 7.29
N ALA A 32 -21.82 9.43 7.84
CA ALA A 32 -21.30 8.67 8.98
C ALA A 32 -19.97 7.99 8.67
N MET A 33 -19.84 7.38 7.47
CA MET A 33 -18.59 6.78 7.01
C MET A 33 -17.47 7.82 6.84
N ILE A 34 -17.76 8.98 6.25
CA ILE A 34 -16.77 10.06 6.05
C ILE A 34 -16.26 10.60 7.39
N ILE A 35 -17.13 10.79 8.39
CA ILE A 35 -16.72 11.25 9.73
C ILE A 35 -15.69 10.28 10.34
N GLY A 36 -15.99 8.97 10.31
CA GLY A 36 -15.07 7.95 10.82
C GLY A 36 -13.76 7.88 10.02
N VAL A 37 -13.83 7.91 8.69
CA VAL A 37 -12.65 7.84 7.83
C VAL A 37 -11.78 9.08 8.00
N ALA A 38 -12.36 10.28 8.11
CA ALA A 38 -11.64 11.52 8.36
C ALA A 38 -10.91 11.48 9.72
N ALA A 39 -11.57 11.00 10.77
CA ALA A 39 -10.93 10.82 12.07
C ALA A 39 -9.77 9.80 12.02
N SER A 40 -9.98 8.68 11.31
CA SER A 40 -8.91 7.70 11.08
C SER A 40 -7.75 8.30 10.30
N HIS A 41 -8.01 9.20 9.36
CA HIS A 41 -6.98 9.85 8.56
C HIS A 41 -6.09 10.77 9.39
N VAL A 42 -6.67 11.54 10.32
CA VAL A 42 -5.90 12.34 11.30
C VAL A 42 -5.01 11.44 12.15
N LEU A 43 -5.56 10.35 12.68
CA LEU A 43 -4.80 9.39 13.46
C LEU A 43 -3.65 8.77 12.65
N PHE A 44 -3.93 8.25 11.45
CA PHE A 44 -2.92 7.61 10.62
C PHE A 44 -1.88 8.58 10.07
N THR A 45 -2.21 9.86 9.93
CA THR A 45 -1.22 10.90 9.64
C THR A 45 -0.18 10.96 10.77
N ALA A 46 -0.61 10.95 12.04
CA ALA A 46 0.31 10.88 13.17
C ALA A 46 1.12 9.57 13.18
N VAL A 47 0.49 8.43 12.89
CA VAL A 47 1.16 7.13 12.79
C VAL A 47 2.28 7.17 11.74
N VAL A 48 1.97 7.58 10.52
CA VAL A 48 2.97 7.64 9.43
C VAL A 48 4.04 8.68 9.76
N TRP A 49 3.69 9.83 10.33
CA TRP A 49 4.65 10.85 10.71
C TRP A 49 5.66 10.32 11.75
N THR A 50 5.21 9.61 12.79
CA THR A 50 6.13 9.00 13.77
C THR A 50 7.02 7.92 13.17
N SER A 51 6.49 7.12 12.24
CA SER A 51 7.30 6.15 11.50
C SER A 51 8.34 6.81 10.61
N ASN A 52 7.98 7.91 9.94
CA ASN A 52 8.91 8.67 9.11
C ASN A 52 10.03 9.32 9.94
N ALA A 53 9.70 9.82 11.14
CA ALA A 53 10.68 10.38 12.06
C ALA A 53 11.70 9.32 12.50
N CYS A 54 11.21 8.13 12.90
CA CYS A 54 12.07 6.99 13.25
C CYS A 54 12.95 6.55 12.06
N LEU A 55 12.38 6.43 10.86
CA LEU A 55 13.15 6.12 9.65
C LEU A 55 14.22 7.18 9.37
N SER A 56 13.90 8.47 9.56
CA SER A 56 14.86 9.55 9.37
C SER A 56 16.04 9.46 10.34
N GLU A 57 15.82 9.01 11.58
CA GLU A 57 16.89 8.74 12.55
C GLU A 57 17.76 7.57 12.08
N THR A 58 17.15 6.45 11.67
CA THR A 58 17.88 5.29 11.12
C THR A 58 18.74 5.69 9.91
N ILE A 59 18.19 6.46 8.97
CA ILE A 59 18.96 6.95 7.81
C ILE A 59 20.11 7.84 8.24
N SER A 60 19.90 8.75 9.19
CA SER A 60 20.95 9.66 9.66
C SER A 60 22.09 8.88 10.30
N LEU A 61 21.76 7.86 11.08
CA LEU A 61 22.70 6.96 11.74
C LEU A 61 23.49 6.13 10.73
N LEU A 62 22.81 5.51 9.76
CA LEU A 62 23.47 4.72 8.71
C LEU A 62 24.35 5.58 7.80
N SER A 63 23.88 6.79 7.47
CA SER A 63 24.66 7.75 6.68
C SER A 63 25.88 8.25 7.44
N ALA A 64 25.76 8.53 8.75
CA ALA A 64 26.89 8.92 9.59
C ALA A 64 27.90 7.78 9.74
N ALA A 65 27.41 6.55 9.78
CA ALA A 65 28.22 5.36 9.74
C ALA A 65 28.84 5.12 8.35
N GLY A 66 28.50 5.86 7.29
CA GLY A 66 29.14 5.76 5.96
C GLY A 66 28.47 4.79 4.96
N TYR A 67 27.27 4.30 5.27
CA TYR A 67 26.52 3.40 4.39
C TYR A 67 25.71 4.12 3.32
N LEU A 68 25.40 3.40 2.25
CA LEU A 68 24.46 3.85 1.23
C LEU A 68 23.03 3.71 1.78
N THR A 69 22.33 4.83 1.93
CA THR A 69 20.99 4.85 2.52
C THR A 69 19.88 4.90 1.48
N VAL A 70 18.78 4.21 1.77
CA VAL A 70 17.53 4.28 1.02
C VAL A 70 16.38 4.48 2.00
N PRO A 71 15.66 5.61 1.95
CA PRO A 71 15.86 6.73 1.03
C PRO A 71 17.19 7.48 1.24
N ASN A 72 17.66 8.14 0.19
CA ASN A 72 18.80 9.06 0.22
C ASN A 72 18.46 10.40 0.90
N HIS A 73 19.44 11.29 1.04
CA HIS A 73 19.29 12.60 1.68
C HIS A 73 18.21 13.49 1.04
N LEU A 74 18.00 13.42 -0.28
CA LEU A 74 17.00 14.23 -1.00
C LEU A 74 15.57 13.90 -0.52
N VAL A 75 15.28 12.61 -0.40
CA VAL A 75 13.97 12.13 0.09
C VAL A 75 13.91 12.17 1.61
N ALA A 76 14.99 11.83 2.30
CA ALA A 76 15.06 11.79 3.76
C ALA A 76 14.75 13.15 4.39
N ALA A 77 15.16 14.25 3.75
CA ALA A 77 14.80 15.61 4.16
C ALA A 77 13.28 15.83 4.22
N SER A 78 12.51 15.13 3.38
CA SER A 78 11.04 15.25 3.34
C SER A 78 10.32 14.38 4.37
N LEU A 79 10.98 13.38 4.97
CA LEU A 79 10.36 12.43 5.91
C LEU A 79 9.74 13.14 7.13
N LYS A 80 10.41 14.19 7.63
CA LYS A 80 9.96 14.97 8.78
C LYS A 80 8.79 15.91 8.46
N ASN A 81 8.50 16.14 7.17
CA ASN A 81 7.40 16.99 6.75
C ASN A 81 6.05 16.29 6.95
N TRP A 82 5.02 17.09 7.23
CA TRP A 82 3.65 16.59 7.38
C TRP A 82 3.04 16.11 6.06
N GLY A 83 3.45 16.68 4.93
CA GLY A 83 2.90 16.37 3.60
C GLY A 83 2.97 14.89 3.25
N PRO A 84 4.16 14.26 3.26
CA PRO A 84 4.28 12.83 2.97
C PRO A 84 3.57 11.93 3.98
N ALA A 85 3.51 12.32 5.26
CA ALA A 85 2.76 11.58 6.27
C ALA A 85 1.26 11.61 6.01
N PHE A 86 0.71 12.78 5.70
CA PHE A 86 -0.70 12.98 5.32
C PHE A 86 -1.04 12.21 4.04
N ALA A 87 -0.20 12.33 3.01
CA ALA A 87 -0.39 11.62 1.75
C ALA A 87 -0.30 10.09 1.93
N GLY A 88 0.66 9.60 2.71
CA GLY A 88 0.80 8.19 3.06
C GLY A 88 -0.39 7.65 3.88
N ALA A 89 -0.96 8.48 4.75
CA ALA A 89 -2.10 8.09 5.59
C ALA A 89 -3.36 7.74 4.80
N PHE A 90 -3.50 8.18 3.54
CA PHE A 90 -4.60 7.75 2.67
C PHE A 90 -4.67 6.23 2.54
N PHE A 91 -3.54 5.54 2.48
CA PHE A 91 -3.53 4.08 2.42
C PHE A 91 -4.26 3.49 3.62
N PHE A 92 -3.90 3.87 4.84
CA PHE A 92 -4.53 3.35 6.06
C PHE A 92 -5.98 3.80 6.23
N SER A 93 -6.29 5.08 5.97
CA SER A 93 -7.66 5.59 6.15
C SER A 93 -8.63 4.96 5.15
N LEU A 94 -8.20 4.73 3.90
CA LEU A 94 -9.03 4.09 2.87
C LEU A 94 -9.08 2.57 3.01
N THR A 95 -8.21 1.95 3.81
CA THR A 95 -8.19 0.51 4.09
C THR A 95 -8.66 0.21 5.51
N ALA A 96 -7.75 0.04 6.48
CA ALA A 96 -8.06 -0.28 7.87
C ALA A 96 -9.06 0.71 8.50
N GLY A 97 -8.91 2.01 8.22
CA GLY A 97 -9.84 3.06 8.65
C GLY A 97 -11.26 2.81 8.13
N ALA A 98 -11.40 2.63 6.81
CA ALA A 98 -12.68 2.30 6.18
C ALA A 98 -13.30 1.00 6.72
N GLY A 99 -12.50 -0.05 6.93
CA GLY A 99 -12.97 -1.33 7.49
C GLY A 99 -13.46 -1.22 8.92
N LEU A 100 -12.69 -0.57 9.79
CA LEU A 100 -13.09 -0.31 11.18
C LEU A 100 -14.34 0.57 11.25
N CYS A 101 -14.45 1.57 10.37
CA CYS A 101 -15.63 2.42 10.25
C CYS A 101 -16.86 1.61 9.83
N LEU A 102 -16.73 0.76 8.81
CA LEU A 102 -17.82 -0.06 8.30
C LEU A 102 -18.34 -1.05 9.35
N VAL A 103 -17.44 -1.74 10.06
CA VAL A 103 -17.82 -2.68 11.13
C VAL A 103 -18.50 -1.92 12.28
N SER A 104 -17.95 -0.79 12.70
CA SER A 104 -18.55 0.02 13.77
C SER A 104 -19.92 0.58 13.39
N PHE A 105 -20.04 1.12 12.17
CA PHE A 105 -21.29 1.64 11.62
C PHE A 105 -22.37 0.56 11.59
N THR A 106 -22.05 -0.60 11.00
CA THR A 106 -23.00 -1.72 10.84
C THR A 106 -23.46 -2.27 12.20
N ALA A 107 -22.52 -2.47 13.14
CA ALA A 107 -22.84 -2.91 14.50
C ALA A 107 -23.72 -1.90 15.24
N THR A 108 -23.39 -0.62 15.17
CA THR A 108 -24.14 0.47 15.83
C THR A 108 -25.54 0.62 15.24
N LEU A 109 -25.65 0.58 13.91
CA LEU A 109 -26.92 0.63 13.20
C LEU A 109 -27.79 -0.58 13.58
N ALA A 110 -27.26 -1.80 13.53
CA ALA A 110 -27.99 -3.01 13.88
C ALA A 110 -28.46 -2.98 15.35
N TRP A 111 -27.59 -2.60 16.28
CA TRP A 111 -27.95 -2.47 17.71
C TRP A 111 -29.11 -1.49 17.92
N ARG A 112 -29.06 -0.33 17.26
CA ARG A 112 -30.07 0.72 17.43
C ARG A 112 -31.40 0.40 16.73
N THR A 113 -31.35 -0.27 15.57
CA THR A 113 -32.52 -0.44 14.70
C THR A 113 -33.15 -1.83 14.76
N LEU A 114 -32.35 -2.90 14.73
CA LEU A 114 -32.84 -4.30 14.71
C LEU A 114 -33.07 -4.84 16.12
N PHE A 115 -32.23 -4.44 17.08
CA PHE A 115 -32.25 -4.97 18.44
C PHE A 115 -32.80 -4.00 19.49
N GLY A 116 -33.40 -2.88 19.07
CA GLY A 116 -34.07 -1.95 19.96
C GLY A 116 -33.20 -1.38 21.09
N SER A 117 -31.89 -1.25 20.88
CA SER A 117 -30.91 -0.85 21.89
C SER A 117 -30.79 -1.80 23.09
N HIS A 118 -31.05 -3.10 22.90
CA HIS A 118 -30.93 -4.10 23.96
C HIS A 118 -29.50 -4.17 24.54
N ARG A 119 -29.41 -4.19 25.88
CA ARG A 119 -28.11 -4.14 26.60
C ARG A 119 -27.22 -5.35 26.31
N VAL A 120 -27.81 -6.54 26.19
CA VAL A 120 -27.04 -7.78 25.91
C VAL A 120 -26.34 -7.70 24.55
N VAL A 121 -26.99 -7.13 23.53
CA VAL A 121 -26.39 -6.97 22.20
C VAL A 121 -25.23 -5.97 22.26
N LEU A 122 -25.36 -4.89 23.03
CA LEU A 122 -24.25 -3.96 23.26
C LEU A 122 -23.07 -4.66 23.94
N ILE A 123 -23.32 -5.51 24.95
CA ILE A 123 -22.27 -6.29 25.62
C ILE A 123 -21.56 -7.21 24.61
N VAL A 124 -22.29 -7.87 23.71
CA VAL A 124 -21.70 -8.72 22.66
C VAL A 124 -20.82 -7.89 21.72
N ILE A 125 -21.28 -6.72 21.28
CA ILE A 125 -20.49 -5.81 20.43
C ILE A 125 -19.21 -5.36 21.15
N LEU A 126 -19.33 -4.94 22.41
CA LEU A 126 -18.17 -4.55 23.23
C LEU A 126 -17.22 -5.73 23.47
N GLY A 127 -17.74 -6.93 23.65
CA GLY A 127 -16.96 -8.17 23.75
C GLY A 127 -16.16 -8.45 22.48
N PHE A 128 -16.78 -8.31 21.30
CA PHE A 128 -16.08 -8.41 20.02
C PHE A 128 -14.93 -7.40 19.90
N TRP A 129 -15.16 -6.13 20.24
CA TRP A 129 -14.11 -5.11 20.23
C TRP A 129 -13.01 -5.40 21.24
N THR A 130 -13.34 -5.91 22.42
CA THR A 130 -12.36 -6.33 23.43
C THR A 130 -11.46 -7.44 22.90
N VAL A 131 -12.04 -8.44 22.22
CA VAL A 131 -11.27 -9.48 21.54
C VAL A 131 -10.37 -8.90 20.46
N LEU A 132 -10.86 -7.95 19.66
CA LEU A 132 -10.05 -7.30 18.63
C LEU A 132 -8.83 -6.58 19.24
N LEU A 133 -9.04 -5.81 20.32
CA LEU A 133 -7.97 -5.11 21.04
C LEU A 133 -6.95 -6.07 21.63
N TYR A 134 -7.42 -7.18 22.22
CA TYR A 134 -6.53 -8.24 22.70
C TYR A 134 -5.69 -8.81 21.55
N ARG A 135 -6.31 -9.14 20.42
CA ARG A 135 -5.61 -9.76 19.26
C ARG A 135 -4.60 -8.82 18.61
N VAL A 136 -4.88 -7.52 18.54
CA VAL A 136 -3.94 -6.51 18.03
C VAL A 136 -2.69 -6.39 18.91
N ASN A 137 -2.78 -6.71 20.19
CA ASN A 137 -1.68 -6.66 21.16
C ASN A 137 -1.09 -8.02 21.53
N ALA A 138 -1.59 -9.12 20.94
CA ALA A 138 -1.22 -10.48 21.33
C ALA A 138 0.25 -10.81 20.98
N ASP A 139 0.79 -10.20 19.93
CA ASP A 139 2.19 -10.36 19.51
C ASP A 139 3.12 -9.30 20.16
N GLY A 140 2.58 -8.45 21.04
CA GLY A 140 3.29 -7.33 21.68
C GLY A 140 2.44 -6.07 21.74
N ALA A 141 2.68 -5.21 22.73
CA ALA A 141 1.91 -3.98 22.89
C ALA A 141 2.14 -3.03 21.70
N ASN A 142 1.05 -2.65 21.03
CA ASN A 142 1.07 -1.73 19.89
C ASN A 142 0.10 -0.57 20.14
N PHE A 143 0.66 0.55 20.58
CA PHE A 143 -0.11 1.75 20.90
C PHE A 143 -0.92 2.25 19.69
N TRP A 144 -0.31 2.36 18.51
CA TRP A 144 -0.95 2.93 17.33
C TRP A 144 -2.08 2.06 16.78
N ALA A 145 -1.85 0.75 16.70
CA ALA A 145 -2.89 -0.19 16.27
C ALA A 145 -4.05 -0.23 17.28
N THR A 146 -3.75 -0.16 18.59
CA THR A 146 -4.76 -0.03 19.65
C THR A 146 -5.57 1.25 19.50
N ALA A 147 -4.90 2.40 19.32
CA ALA A 147 -5.55 3.69 19.11
C ALA A 147 -6.45 3.65 17.87
N ALA A 148 -6.02 3.01 16.77
CA ALA A 148 -6.83 2.85 15.57
C ALA A 148 -8.11 2.04 15.85
N CYS A 149 -7.98 0.91 16.57
CA CYS A 149 -9.10 0.05 16.95
C CYS A 149 -10.00 0.61 18.06
N LEU A 150 -9.61 1.70 18.73
CA LEU A 150 -10.44 2.42 19.70
C LEU A 150 -11.09 3.66 19.09
N VAL A 151 -10.27 4.60 18.63
CA VAL A 151 -10.70 5.93 18.22
C VAL A 151 -11.57 5.86 16.96
N THR A 152 -11.17 5.05 15.97
CA THR A 152 -11.91 4.97 14.69
C THR A 152 -13.32 4.38 14.90
N PRO A 153 -13.50 3.22 15.57
CA PRO A 153 -14.83 2.72 15.86
C PRO A 153 -15.66 3.65 16.75
N MET A 154 -15.07 4.28 17.78
CA MET A 154 -15.80 5.18 18.68
C MET A 154 -16.36 6.40 17.95
N ILE A 155 -15.55 7.06 17.12
CA ILE A 155 -16.00 8.23 16.35
C ILE A 155 -17.00 7.82 15.26
N SER A 156 -16.80 6.68 14.61
CA SER A 156 -17.77 6.14 13.66
C SER A 156 -19.13 5.82 14.33
N ALA A 157 -19.11 5.18 15.51
CA ALA A 157 -20.32 4.88 16.27
C ALA A 157 -21.02 6.17 16.73
N TRP A 158 -20.26 7.14 17.24
CA TRP A 158 -20.79 8.46 17.59
C TRP A 158 -21.43 9.16 16.39
N GLY A 159 -20.74 9.23 15.25
CA GLY A 159 -21.27 9.83 14.02
C GLY A 159 -22.52 9.10 13.52
N THR A 160 -22.54 7.78 13.63
CA THR A 160 -23.71 6.94 13.31
C THR A 160 -24.89 7.31 14.20
N LEU A 161 -24.70 7.44 15.52
CA LEU A 161 -25.78 7.80 16.45
C LEU A 161 -26.23 9.26 16.30
N ALA A 162 -25.29 10.18 16.08
CA ALA A 162 -25.56 11.61 15.96
C ALA A 162 -26.34 11.96 14.68
N LEU A 163 -26.09 11.22 13.59
CA LEU A 163 -26.75 11.44 12.30
C LEU A 163 -27.97 10.55 12.09
N LEU A 164 -28.23 9.57 12.97
CA LEU A 164 -29.30 8.61 12.77
C LEU A 164 -30.66 9.32 12.74
N PRO A 165 -31.50 9.10 11.72
CA PRO A 165 -32.82 9.72 11.66
C PRO A 165 -33.75 9.21 12.77
N ASP A 166 -34.42 10.13 13.50
CA ASP A 166 -35.38 9.78 14.56
C ASP A 166 -36.58 8.96 14.05
N ASN A 167 -37.00 9.25 12.82
CA ASN A 167 -38.09 8.55 12.16
C ASN A 167 -37.55 7.31 11.44
N ARG A 168 -37.74 6.14 12.06
CA ARG A 168 -37.38 4.79 11.56
C ARG A 168 -38.23 4.34 10.34
N LYS A 169 -38.45 5.24 9.39
CA LYS A 169 -39.32 5.02 8.23
C LYS A 169 -38.73 3.98 7.29
N THR A 170 -39.62 3.21 6.66
CA THR A 170 -39.36 2.23 5.59
C THR A 170 -38.46 2.75 4.46
N SER A 171 -38.42 4.06 4.23
CA SER A 171 -37.64 4.68 3.15
C SER A 171 -36.11 4.53 3.29
N PHE A 172 -35.56 4.49 4.51
CA PHE A 172 -34.11 4.31 4.70
C PHE A 172 -33.68 2.89 4.32
N TRP A 173 -34.37 1.89 4.88
CA TRP A 173 -34.10 0.48 4.61
C TRP A 173 -34.23 0.14 3.12
N TRP A 174 -35.23 0.72 2.45
CA TRP A 174 -35.39 0.58 1.02
C TRP A 174 -34.17 1.13 0.25
N ALA A 175 -33.71 2.35 0.57
CA ALA A 175 -32.53 2.93 -0.09
C ALA A 175 -31.26 2.11 0.18
N LEU A 176 -31.09 1.63 1.41
CA LEU A 176 -29.98 0.75 1.79
C LEU A 176 -30.00 -0.58 1.01
N THR A 177 -31.18 -1.18 0.81
CA THR A 177 -31.31 -2.40 -0.01
C THR A 177 -30.85 -2.16 -1.44
N PHE A 178 -31.24 -1.05 -2.07
CA PHE A 178 -30.80 -0.73 -3.43
C PHE A 178 -29.29 -0.45 -3.51
N LEU A 179 -28.73 0.26 -2.53
CA LEU A 179 -27.29 0.46 -2.42
C LEU A 179 -26.55 -0.88 -2.38
N LEU A 180 -26.94 -1.76 -1.46
CA LEU A 180 -26.29 -3.06 -1.28
C LEU A 180 -26.48 -3.97 -2.50
N ALA A 181 -27.67 -3.97 -3.11
CA ALA A 181 -27.94 -4.72 -4.33
C ALA A 181 -27.00 -4.31 -5.47
N GLY A 182 -26.79 -3.01 -5.69
CA GLY A 182 -25.85 -2.52 -6.71
C GLY A 182 -24.42 -2.99 -6.45
N PHE A 183 -23.95 -2.93 -5.20
CA PHE A 183 -22.62 -3.40 -4.84
C PHE A 183 -22.46 -4.93 -5.02
N LEU A 184 -23.45 -5.70 -4.60
CA LEU A 184 -23.46 -7.16 -4.77
C LEU A 184 -23.49 -7.56 -6.25
N ILE A 185 -24.20 -6.82 -7.10
CA ILE A 185 -24.17 -7.01 -8.56
C ILE A 185 -22.74 -6.80 -9.08
N ILE A 186 -22.07 -5.71 -8.71
CA ILE A 186 -20.67 -5.48 -9.12
C ILE A 186 -19.79 -6.66 -8.69
N ILE A 187 -19.87 -7.08 -7.42
CA ILE A 187 -19.10 -8.23 -6.90
C ILE A 187 -19.39 -9.50 -7.70
N ALA A 188 -20.66 -9.80 -7.99
CA ALA A 188 -21.03 -11.00 -8.74
C ALA A 188 -20.43 -11.02 -10.15
N PHE A 189 -20.24 -9.85 -10.77
CA PHE A 189 -19.56 -9.73 -12.07
C PHE A 189 -18.04 -9.81 -11.96
N TRP A 190 -17.46 -9.23 -10.91
CA TRP A 190 -16.01 -9.15 -10.68
C TRP A 190 -15.42 -10.46 -10.15
N ALA A 191 -16.04 -11.09 -9.14
CA ALA A 191 -15.46 -12.22 -8.41
C ALA A 191 -15.06 -13.40 -9.32
N PRO A 192 -15.83 -13.80 -10.36
CA PRO A 192 -15.42 -14.86 -11.27
C PRO A 192 -14.27 -14.49 -12.22
N ARG A 193 -13.98 -13.19 -12.39
CA ARG A 193 -12.99 -12.64 -13.34
C ARG A 193 -11.74 -12.09 -12.67
N ALA A 194 -11.78 -11.91 -11.35
CA ALA A 194 -10.65 -11.40 -10.59
C ALA A 194 -9.55 -12.47 -10.50
N ASP A 195 -8.41 -12.18 -11.12
CA ASP A 195 -7.15 -12.93 -10.98
C ASP A 195 -6.04 -12.00 -10.43
N GLY A 196 -4.82 -12.53 -10.32
CA GLY A 196 -3.64 -11.80 -9.83
C GLY A 196 -3.25 -10.56 -10.66
N ASP A 197 -3.68 -10.47 -11.92
CA ASP A 197 -3.32 -9.39 -12.83
C ASP A 197 -4.40 -8.31 -12.96
N THR A 198 -5.54 -8.50 -12.30
CA THR A 198 -6.67 -7.57 -12.34
C THR A 198 -6.25 -6.14 -12.02
N PHE A 199 -5.41 -5.95 -10.99
CA PHE A 199 -4.87 -4.63 -10.65
C PHE A 199 -4.02 -4.03 -11.79
N LEU A 200 -3.14 -4.84 -12.39
CA LEU A 200 -2.29 -4.39 -13.50
C LEU A 200 -3.13 -4.01 -14.72
N ARG A 201 -4.17 -4.78 -15.05
CA ARG A 201 -5.09 -4.47 -16.16
C ARG A 201 -5.86 -3.17 -15.92
N ILE A 202 -6.34 -2.93 -14.69
CA ILE A 202 -6.97 -1.64 -14.32
C ILE A 202 -5.96 -0.50 -14.49
N ARG A 203 -4.74 -0.67 -13.97
CA ARG A 203 -3.69 0.33 -14.08
C ARG A 203 -3.42 0.67 -15.55
N ASP A 204 -3.20 -0.32 -16.39
CA ASP A 204 -2.72 -0.13 -17.76
C ASP A 204 -3.83 0.40 -18.68
N HIS A 205 -5.05 -0.11 -18.54
CA HIS A 205 -6.16 0.21 -19.44
C HIS A 205 -7.06 1.35 -18.94
N VAL A 206 -7.15 1.56 -17.63
CA VAL A 206 -8.04 2.56 -17.03
C VAL A 206 -7.25 3.74 -16.46
N LEU A 207 -6.21 3.50 -15.65
CA LEU A 207 -5.50 4.60 -15.01
C LEU A 207 -4.52 5.30 -15.97
N LEU A 208 -3.63 4.54 -16.62
CA LEU A 208 -2.60 5.06 -17.51
C LEU A 208 -3.12 5.42 -18.92
N SER A 209 -4.43 5.27 -19.15
CA SER A 209 -5.06 5.65 -20.43
C SER A 209 -5.48 7.12 -20.49
N ASN A 210 -5.45 7.84 -19.37
CA ASN A 210 -5.85 9.25 -19.29
C ASN A 210 -5.03 10.03 -18.24
N PRO A 211 -4.94 11.37 -18.34
CA PRO A 211 -4.11 12.18 -17.44
C PRO A 211 -4.50 12.16 -15.96
N VAL A 212 -5.79 11.94 -15.65
CA VAL A 212 -6.26 11.89 -14.25
C VAL A 212 -5.79 10.60 -13.59
N GLY A 213 -5.97 9.46 -14.25
CA GLY A 213 -5.50 8.18 -13.75
C GLY A 213 -3.98 8.08 -13.67
N GLU A 214 -3.26 8.73 -14.59
CA GLU A 214 -1.79 8.88 -14.49
C GLU A 214 -1.38 9.65 -13.23
N LYS A 215 -2.05 10.77 -12.91
CA LYS A 215 -1.79 11.52 -11.67
C LYS A 215 -2.09 10.68 -10.42
N ILE A 216 -3.16 9.89 -10.42
CA ILE A 216 -3.49 8.98 -9.31
C ILE A 216 -2.39 7.93 -9.15
N THR A 217 -1.90 7.37 -10.25
CA THR A 217 -0.84 6.37 -10.26
C THR A 217 0.48 6.97 -9.76
N ARG A 218 0.85 8.17 -10.22
CA ARG A 218 2.03 8.90 -9.74
C ARG A 218 1.92 9.18 -8.24
N PHE A 219 0.77 9.64 -7.76
CA PHE A 219 0.53 9.85 -6.33
C PHE A 219 0.71 8.56 -5.53
N TYR A 220 0.12 7.45 -5.99
CA TYR A 220 0.25 6.15 -5.32
C TYR A 220 1.72 5.74 -5.19
N TYR A 221 2.48 5.69 -6.29
CA TYR A 221 3.87 5.24 -6.25
C TYR A 221 4.83 6.22 -5.55
N GLN A 222 4.52 7.53 -5.57
CA GLN A 222 5.28 8.53 -4.80
C GLN A 222 5.18 8.27 -3.30
N TYR A 223 3.98 7.91 -2.80
CA TYR A 223 3.71 7.85 -1.36
C TYR A 223 3.52 6.43 -0.78
N THR A 224 3.52 5.37 -1.59
CA THR A 224 3.23 3.99 -1.13
C THR A 224 4.22 3.46 -0.08
N LEU A 225 5.50 3.89 -0.13
CA LEU A 225 6.51 3.39 0.80
C LEU A 225 6.41 3.97 2.21
N TYR A 226 5.83 5.16 2.38
CA TYR A 226 5.66 5.80 3.69
C TYR A 226 4.74 5.00 4.63
N PRO A 227 3.49 4.67 4.26
CA PRO A 227 2.65 3.82 5.10
C PRO A 227 3.12 2.36 5.11
N ALA A 228 3.79 1.89 4.05
CA ALA A 228 4.37 0.54 4.07
C ALA A 228 5.42 0.42 5.17
N GLU A 229 6.24 1.44 5.41
CA GLU A 229 7.29 1.41 6.43
C GLU A 229 6.73 1.23 7.85
N VAL A 230 5.58 1.82 8.15
CA VAL A 230 4.93 1.77 9.48
C VAL A 230 4.82 0.36 10.04
N PHE A 231 4.39 -0.58 9.19
CA PHE A 231 3.98 -1.90 9.64
C PHE A 231 4.77 -3.05 9.01
N LYS A 232 5.88 -2.78 8.30
CA LYS A 232 6.80 -3.81 7.85
C LYS A 232 7.39 -4.52 9.07
N SER A 233 7.50 -5.85 9.00
CA SER A 233 8.40 -6.56 9.92
C SER A 233 9.86 -6.23 9.60
N LEU A 234 10.78 -6.50 10.52
CA LEU A 234 12.20 -6.24 10.28
C LEU A 234 12.71 -6.94 9.02
N ASP A 235 12.30 -8.17 8.74
CA ASP A 235 12.68 -8.88 7.50
C ASP A 235 12.18 -8.20 6.21
N GLN A 236 11.12 -7.40 6.31
CA GLN A 236 10.55 -6.68 5.16
C GLN A 236 11.17 -5.28 4.99
N LYS A 237 11.89 -4.77 6.00
CA LYS A 237 12.62 -3.51 5.90
C LYS A 237 13.84 -3.69 4.99
N LEU A 238 14.12 -2.65 4.22
CA LEU A 238 15.22 -2.67 3.26
C LEU A 238 16.58 -2.60 3.95
N LEU A 239 16.72 -1.69 4.92
CA LEU A 239 17.92 -1.47 5.71
C LEU A 239 17.54 -1.54 7.19
N LYS A 240 18.36 -2.20 8.01
CA LYS A 240 18.22 -2.23 9.46
C LYS A 240 19.51 -1.76 10.10
N SER A 241 19.45 -1.00 11.17
CA SER A 241 20.65 -0.67 11.95
C SER A 241 20.97 -1.77 12.94
N SER A 242 22.26 -2.07 13.13
CA SER A 242 22.73 -2.98 14.15
C SER A 242 23.88 -2.41 14.96
N ALA A 243 24.09 -2.96 16.16
CA ALA A 243 25.26 -2.70 16.99
C ALA A 243 25.77 -4.06 17.50
N VAL A 244 27.08 -4.27 17.44
CA VAL A 244 27.70 -5.56 17.78
C VAL A 244 28.68 -5.34 18.91
N HIS A 245 28.55 -6.12 19.99
CA HIS A 245 29.47 -6.09 21.12
C HIS A 245 29.97 -7.50 21.43
N VAL A 246 31.19 -7.77 20.98
CA VAL A 246 31.89 -9.05 21.13
C VAL A 246 33.35 -8.76 21.46
N ASP A 247 33.89 -9.39 22.50
CA ASP A 247 35.27 -9.14 22.96
C ASP A 247 36.34 -9.59 21.95
N ASP A 248 36.02 -10.60 21.14
CA ASP A 248 36.90 -11.17 20.13
C ASP A 248 36.76 -10.40 18.79
N PRO A 249 37.81 -9.68 18.34
CA PRO A 249 37.75 -8.85 17.13
C PRO A 249 37.54 -9.65 15.84
N ASP A 250 38.12 -10.86 15.72
CA ASP A 250 38.01 -11.68 14.50
C ASP A 250 36.58 -12.23 14.36
N LEU A 251 36.00 -12.64 15.49
CA LEU A 251 34.61 -13.07 15.55
C LEU A 251 33.66 -11.90 15.27
N MET A 252 33.95 -10.71 15.80
CA MET A 252 33.16 -9.50 15.55
C MET A 252 33.12 -9.16 14.06
N GLU A 253 34.26 -9.13 13.37
CA GLU A 253 34.33 -8.87 11.92
C GLU A 253 33.53 -9.90 11.11
N THR A 254 33.61 -11.17 11.50
CA THR A 254 32.85 -12.27 10.88
C THR A 254 31.34 -12.08 11.06
N ILE A 255 30.89 -11.73 12.26
CA ILE A 255 29.48 -11.47 12.57
C ILE A 255 28.97 -10.26 11.77
N GLU A 256 29.74 -9.18 11.72
CA GLU A 256 29.38 -8.01 10.94
C GLU A 256 29.25 -8.30 9.43
N ALA A 257 30.13 -9.14 8.87
CA ALA A 257 30.03 -9.55 7.49
C ALA A 257 28.71 -10.29 7.22
N LYS A 258 28.29 -11.18 8.13
CA LYS A 258 26.99 -11.87 8.06
C LYS A 258 25.81 -10.91 8.22
N LEU A 259 25.91 -9.92 9.10
CA LEU A 259 24.90 -8.87 9.26
C LEU A 259 24.71 -8.06 7.98
N ARG A 260 25.81 -7.59 7.36
CA ARG A 260 25.76 -6.83 6.10
C ARG A 260 25.21 -7.65 4.93
N ALA A 261 25.47 -8.96 4.92
CA ALA A 261 24.85 -9.87 3.95
C ALA A 261 23.32 -9.87 4.05
N GLU A 262 22.75 -9.59 5.23
CA GLU A 262 21.31 -9.54 5.50
C GLU A 262 20.74 -8.11 5.66
N ASP A 263 21.50 -7.11 5.20
CA ASP A 263 21.20 -5.67 5.30
C ASP A 263 20.96 -5.15 6.73
N TYR A 264 21.53 -5.85 7.73
CA TYR A 264 21.77 -5.31 9.06
C TYR A 264 23.13 -4.61 9.05
N LEU A 265 23.11 -3.29 9.14
CA LEU A 265 24.30 -2.46 8.95
C LEU A 265 24.83 -1.99 10.31
N PRO A 266 26.05 -2.42 10.71
CA PRO A 266 26.67 -2.03 11.97
C PRO A 266 26.88 -0.52 12.05
N ALA A 267 26.39 0.11 13.12
CA ALA A 267 26.50 1.55 13.33
C ALA A 267 26.68 1.81 14.83
N ASP A 268 27.92 1.69 15.27
CA ASP A 268 28.29 1.80 16.69
C ASP A 268 28.16 3.24 17.21
N GLY A 269 27.89 3.36 18.52
CA GLY A 269 27.76 4.64 19.20
C GLY A 269 26.34 5.21 19.27
N ALA A 270 25.35 4.51 18.72
CA ALA A 270 23.95 4.90 18.79
C ALA A 270 23.17 4.20 19.91
N THR A 271 22.36 4.97 20.65
CA THR A 271 21.54 4.49 21.77
C THR A 271 20.28 3.72 21.35
N SER A 272 19.94 3.68 20.06
CA SER A 272 18.76 2.98 19.56
C SER A 272 19.00 2.46 18.15
N VAL A 273 19.37 1.18 18.03
CA VAL A 273 19.42 0.45 16.75
C VAL A 273 18.28 -0.59 16.67
N ASP A 274 17.98 -1.08 15.47
CA ASP A 274 16.95 -2.12 15.28
C ASP A 274 17.36 -3.45 15.95
N LEU A 275 18.67 -3.74 16.00
CA LEU A 275 19.25 -4.96 16.58
C LEU A 275 20.53 -4.66 17.37
N HIS A 276 20.55 -5.00 18.66
CA HIS A 276 21.79 -5.14 19.41
C HIS A 276 22.18 -6.61 19.49
N LEU A 277 23.42 -6.93 19.17
CA LEU A 277 23.94 -8.29 19.24
C LEU A 277 25.12 -8.30 20.22
N THR A 278 24.96 -9.07 21.29
CA THR A 278 25.97 -9.22 22.35
C THR A 278 26.37 -10.68 22.49
N LYS A 279 27.62 -10.95 22.84
CA LYS A 279 28.08 -12.29 23.18
C LYS A 279 28.10 -12.47 24.71
N HIS A 280 27.47 -13.53 25.18
CA HIS A 280 27.55 -14.00 26.56
C HIS A 280 27.95 -15.47 26.53
N ASP A 281 29.16 -15.78 27.00
CA ASP A 281 29.77 -17.12 26.90
C ASP A 281 29.81 -17.61 25.44
N ASP A 282 29.16 -18.73 25.13
CA ASP A 282 29.03 -19.30 23.78
C ASP A 282 27.71 -18.95 23.08
N GLN A 283 26.96 -18.00 23.64
CA GLN A 283 25.67 -17.55 23.11
C GLN A 283 25.72 -16.14 22.57
N LEU A 284 25.05 -15.92 21.44
CA LEU A 284 24.71 -14.62 20.91
C LEU A 284 23.30 -14.25 21.37
N VAL A 285 23.18 -13.10 21.99
CA VAL A 285 21.93 -12.55 22.51
C VAL A 285 21.52 -11.38 21.64
N LEU A 286 20.38 -11.53 20.97
CA LEU A 286 19.78 -10.52 20.11
C LEU A 286 18.76 -9.73 20.92
N LEU A 287 19.04 -8.43 21.09
CA LEU A 287 18.21 -7.51 21.85
C LEU A 287 17.57 -6.45 20.94
N GLN A 288 16.41 -5.97 21.38
CA GLN A 288 15.75 -4.79 20.82
C GLN A 288 15.37 -3.87 21.96
N LYS A 289 15.85 -2.61 21.94
CA LYS A 289 15.64 -1.64 23.04
C LYS A 289 15.98 -2.24 24.40
N ASP A 290 17.17 -2.84 24.50
CA ASP A 290 17.72 -3.53 25.69
C ASP A 290 16.91 -4.73 26.21
N LYS A 291 15.86 -5.15 25.50
CA LYS A 291 15.11 -6.35 25.83
C LYS A 291 15.64 -7.54 25.05
N GLU A 292 15.97 -8.62 25.76
CA GLU A 292 16.31 -9.90 25.16
C GLU A 292 15.09 -10.46 24.38
N ILE A 293 15.27 -10.70 23.08
CA ILE A 293 14.23 -11.26 22.21
C ILE A 293 14.55 -12.70 21.82
N HIS A 294 15.82 -12.99 21.54
CA HIS A 294 16.26 -14.30 21.10
C HIS A 294 17.72 -14.56 21.48
N LYS A 295 18.02 -15.82 21.79
CA LYS A 295 19.34 -16.35 22.04
C LYS A 295 19.62 -17.46 21.03
N THR A 296 20.85 -17.51 20.54
CA THR A 296 21.35 -18.57 19.65
C THR A 296 22.81 -18.86 19.98
N THR A 297 23.35 -20.00 19.56
CA THR A 297 24.79 -20.26 19.67
C THR A 297 25.55 -19.54 18.55
N VAL A 298 26.85 -19.31 18.74
CA VAL A 298 27.70 -18.78 17.66
C VAL A 298 27.68 -19.71 16.45
N ALA A 299 27.75 -21.03 16.67
CA ALA A 299 27.76 -22.03 15.60
C ALA A 299 26.48 -22.01 14.76
N ASP A 300 25.32 -21.95 15.41
CA ASP A 300 24.03 -21.89 14.73
C ASP A 300 23.87 -20.60 13.93
N PHE A 301 24.28 -19.46 14.49
CA PHE A 301 24.25 -18.17 13.80
C PHE A 301 25.13 -18.15 12.55
N MET A 302 26.32 -18.77 12.61
CA MET A 302 27.22 -18.82 11.46
C MET A 302 26.70 -19.72 10.33
N THR A 303 25.93 -20.75 10.69
CA THR A 303 25.37 -21.74 9.78
C THR A 303 24.10 -21.25 9.10
N ASP A 304 23.17 -20.66 9.85
CA ASP A 304 21.88 -20.17 9.37
C ASP A 304 21.53 -18.78 9.95
N PRO A 305 22.23 -17.71 9.52
CA PRO A 305 21.94 -16.35 9.99
C PRO A 305 20.54 -15.90 9.58
N GLU A 306 20.07 -16.29 8.38
CA GLU A 306 18.76 -15.94 7.87
C GLU A 306 17.64 -16.46 8.78
N GLY A 307 17.69 -17.74 9.16
CA GLY A 307 16.72 -18.35 10.07
C GLY A 307 16.68 -17.69 11.45
N VAL A 308 17.84 -17.26 11.96
CA VAL A 308 17.95 -16.50 13.22
C VAL A 308 17.27 -15.14 13.08
N PHE A 309 17.53 -14.38 12.00
CA PHE A 309 16.91 -13.08 11.78
C PHE A 309 15.41 -13.18 11.53
N GLN A 310 14.94 -14.17 10.77
CA GLN A 310 13.52 -14.42 10.58
C GLN A 310 12.81 -14.71 11.91
N THR A 311 13.47 -15.46 12.82
CA THR A 311 12.93 -15.74 14.16
C THR A 311 12.88 -14.48 15.02
N PHE A 312 13.95 -13.68 15.01
CA PHE A 312 14.02 -12.40 15.71
C PHE A 312 12.95 -11.41 15.22
N SER A 313 12.83 -11.23 13.91
CA SER A 313 11.81 -10.40 13.26
C SER A 313 10.39 -10.88 13.59
N LYS A 314 10.12 -12.18 13.55
CA LYS A 314 8.79 -12.73 13.94
C LYS A 314 8.43 -12.42 15.40
N LYS A 315 9.39 -12.35 16.32
CA LYS A 315 9.15 -12.05 17.74
C LYS A 315 9.03 -10.55 18.05
N THR A 316 9.48 -9.69 17.14
CA THR A 316 9.40 -8.22 17.27
C THR A 316 8.24 -7.60 16.45
N ASP A 317 7.52 -8.42 15.69
CA ASP A 317 6.48 -8.00 14.76
C ASP A 317 5.13 -7.74 15.43
N ASN A 318 5.01 -6.57 16.06
CA ASN A 318 3.80 -6.12 16.75
C ASN A 318 2.68 -5.65 15.80
N TRP A 319 2.88 -5.69 14.48
CA TRP A 319 1.91 -5.23 13.48
C TRP A 319 1.19 -6.37 12.75
N ARG A 320 1.58 -7.62 12.99
CA ARG A 320 1.10 -8.80 12.27
C ARG A 320 -0.41 -8.88 12.14
N PHE A 321 -1.13 -8.77 13.25
CA PHE A 321 -2.59 -8.88 13.23
C PHE A 321 -3.24 -7.64 12.59
N PHE A 322 -2.69 -6.46 12.81
CA PHE A 322 -3.19 -5.23 12.18
C PHE A 322 -3.00 -5.23 10.65
N ARG A 323 -1.91 -5.82 10.13
CA ARG A 323 -1.74 -6.07 8.69
C ARG A 323 -2.88 -6.94 8.13
N LYS A 324 -3.35 -7.95 8.87
CA LYS A 324 -4.50 -8.77 8.46
C LYS A 324 -5.79 -7.95 8.41
N ILE A 325 -6.05 -7.10 9.40
CA ILE A 325 -7.20 -6.16 9.39
C ILE A 325 -7.12 -5.27 8.15
N THR A 326 -5.95 -4.69 7.89
CA THR A 326 -5.71 -3.79 6.76
C THR A 326 -5.96 -4.51 5.43
N PHE A 327 -5.44 -5.72 5.26
CA PHE A 327 -5.63 -6.52 4.04
C PHE A 327 -7.11 -6.91 3.82
N MET A 328 -7.80 -7.40 4.85
CA MET A 328 -9.22 -7.73 4.72
C MET A 328 -10.08 -6.49 4.40
N SER A 329 -9.72 -5.35 4.98
CA SER A 329 -10.38 -4.07 4.70
C SER A 329 -10.10 -3.58 3.28
N LEU A 330 -8.89 -3.78 2.76
CA LEU A 330 -8.52 -3.46 1.38
C LEU A 330 -9.38 -4.25 0.37
N VAL A 331 -9.69 -5.52 0.66
CA VAL A 331 -10.48 -6.38 -0.25
C VAL A 331 -11.98 -6.06 -0.19
N ILE A 332 -12.53 -5.72 0.99
CA ILE A 332 -13.97 -5.58 1.19
C ILE A 332 -14.40 -4.13 1.39
N ALA A 333 -13.80 -3.44 2.36
CA ALA A 333 -14.27 -2.12 2.80
C ALA A 333 -13.85 -1.01 1.84
N SER A 334 -12.64 -1.06 1.26
CA SER A 334 -12.17 -0.04 0.32
C SER A 334 -13.02 0.01 -0.96
N PRO A 335 -13.32 -1.11 -1.65
CA PRO A 335 -14.20 -1.09 -2.81
C PRO A 335 -15.61 -0.60 -2.46
N PHE A 336 -16.14 -1.01 -1.29
CA PHE A 336 -17.44 -0.55 -0.82
C PHE A 336 -17.47 0.97 -0.56
N LEU A 337 -16.42 1.52 0.06
CA LEU A 337 -16.30 2.96 0.30
C LEU A 337 -16.22 3.73 -1.02
N VAL A 338 -15.41 3.28 -1.98
CA VAL A 338 -15.31 3.91 -3.31
C VAL A 338 -16.66 3.87 -4.03
N TYR A 339 -17.35 2.73 -4.01
CA TYR A 339 -18.69 2.58 -4.55
C TYR A 339 -19.68 3.57 -3.90
N LEU A 340 -19.69 3.63 -2.57
CA LEU A 340 -20.55 4.53 -1.80
C LEU A 340 -20.31 6.00 -2.16
N LEU A 341 -19.04 6.43 -2.26
CA LEU A 341 -18.69 7.81 -2.61
C LEU A 341 -19.10 8.16 -4.03
N ILE A 342 -18.80 7.29 -5.01
CA ILE A 342 -19.18 7.51 -6.41
C ILE A 342 -20.70 7.57 -6.55
N GLN A 343 -21.42 6.62 -5.95
CA GLN A 343 -22.88 6.60 -5.99
C GLN A 343 -23.46 7.86 -5.33
N THR A 344 -22.88 8.35 -4.23
CA THR A 344 -23.29 9.60 -3.57
C THR A 344 -23.13 10.81 -4.49
N VAL A 345 -22.02 10.89 -5.23
CA VAL A 345 -21.78 11.96 -6.22
C VAL A 345 -22.78 11.88 -7.35
N ILE A 346 -23.01 10.69 -7.93
CA ILE A 346 -24.00 10.51 -9.00
C ILE A 346 -25.40 10.89 -8.50
N PHE A 347 -25.78 10.43 -7.32
CA PHE A 347 -27.05 10.77 -6.69
C PHE A 347 -27.21 12.29 -6.51
N ALA A 348 -26.15 13.00 -6.11
CA ALA A 348 -26.14 14.45 -5.99
C ALA A 348 -26.30 15.15 -7.35
N CYS A 349 -25.63 14.67 -8.40
CA CYS A 349 -25.79 15.19 -9.76
C CYS A 349 -27.21 15.01 -10.33
N LEU A 350 -27.93 13.98 -9.87
CA LEU A 350 -29.33 13.74 -10.23
C LEU A 350 -30.34 14.62 -9.45
N PHE A 351 -29.89 15.70 -8.81
CA PHE A 351 -30.77 16.64 -8.09
C PHE A 351 -31.96 17.21 -8.89
N PRO A 352 -31.91 17.38 -10.24
CA PRO A 352 -33.06 17.89 -10.97
C PRO A 352 -34.27 16.94 -10.95
N LEU A 353 -34.07 15.65 -10.66
CA LEU A 353 -35.14 14.68 -10.55
C LEU A 353 -35.87 14.85 -9.21
N ARG A 354 -37.17 15.21 -9.26
CA ARG A 354 -37.98 15.39 -8.04
C ARG A 354 -38.18 14.08 -7.25
N SER A 355 -38.29 12.95 -7.93
CA SER A 355 -38.50 11.66 -7.26
C SER A 355 -37.21 11.11 -6.62
N LEU A 356 -37.18 11.07 -5.28
CA LEU A 356 -36.07 10.45 -4.53
C LEU A 356 -35.84 8.99 -4.93
N ARG A 357 -36.92 8.20 -5.08
CA ARG A 357 -36.80 6.78 -5.46
C ARG A 357 -36.13 6.62 -6.81
N THR A 358 -36.49 7.48 -7.77
CA THR A 358 -35.88 7.48 -9.10
C THR A 358 -34.41 7.85 -9.03
N ARG A 359 -34.04 8.84 -8.21
CA ARG A 359 -32.64 9.21 -8.00
C ARG A 359 -31.81 8.06 -7.43
N VAL A 360 -32.30 7.40 -6.38
CA VAL A 360 -31.62 6.25 -5.76
C VAL A 360 -31.42 5.15 -6.79
N VAL A 361 -32.49 4.69 -7.46
CA VAL A 361 -32.41 3.61 -8.45
C VAL A 361 -31.46 3.98 -9.58
N LEU A 362 -31.60 5.17 -10.16
CA LEU A 362 -30.76 5.58 -11.28
C LEU A 362 -29.28 5.74 -10.86
N SER A 363 -29.01 6.31 -9.69
CA SER A 363 -27.64 6.41 -9.17
C SER A 363 -27.00 5.04 -8.94
N THR A 364 -27.75 4.07 -8.39
CA THR A 364 -27.30 2.68 -8.24
C THR A 364 -27.03 2.02 -9.58
N LEU A 365 -27.95 2.15 -10.54
CA LEU A 365 -27.81 1.53 -11.86
C LEU A 365 -26.63 2.12 -12.65
N ILE A 366 -26.45 3.44 -12.63
CA ILE A 366 -25.31 4.11 -13.27
C ILE A 366 -24.02 3.66 -12.58
N CYS A 367 -23.96 3.66 -11.25
CA CYS A 367 -22.75 3.28 -10.52
C CYS A 367 -22.40 1.79 -10.74
N ALA A 368 -23.39 0.90 -10.74
CA ALA A 368 -23.22 -0.52 -11.06
C ALA A 368 -22.77 -0.72 -12.51
N GLY A 369 -23.39 -0.01 -13.46
CA GLY A 369 -23.00 0.00 -14.87
C GLY A 369 -21.56 0.47 -15.07
N MET A 370 -21.12 1.52 -14.38
CA MET A 370 -19.73 1.97 -14.38
C MET A 370 -18.80 0.91 -13.78
N GLY A 371 -19.16 0.33 -12.63
CA GLY A 371 -18.38 -0.72 -11.97
C GLY A 371 -18.22 -1.99 -12.83
N ILE A 372 -19.26 -2.40 -13.55
CA ILE A 372 -19.19 -3.48 -14.53
C ILE A 372 -18.41 -3.06 -15.77
N GLY A 373 -18.59 -1.82 -16.25
CA GLY A 373 -17.86 -1.27 -17.39
C GLY A 373 -16.34 -1.28 -17.21
N LEU A 374 -15.86 -1.11 -15.98
CA LEU A 374 -14.43 -1.25 -15.63
C LEU A 374 -13.86 -2.65 -15.88
N LEU A 375 -14.69 -3.70 -16.01
CA LEU A 375 -14.25 -5.05 -16.38
C LEU A 375 -14.11 -5.25 -17.89
N LEU A 376 -14.71 -4.39 -18.73
CA LEU A 376 -14.66 -4.57 -20.18
C LEU A 376 -13.22 -4.58 -20.74
N PRO A 377 -12.29 -3.74 -20.25
CA PRO A 377 -10.88 -3.82 -20.64
C PRO A 377 -10.12 -5.02 -20.02
N VAL A 378 -10.69 -5.66 -19.00
CA VAL A 378 -10.06 -6.74 -18.21
C VAL A 378 -10.41 -8.12 -18.77
N GLY A 379 -11.55 -8.26 -19.44
CA GLY A 379 -12.15 -9.56 -19.79
C GLY A 379 -11.83 -10.16 -21.16
N SER A 380 -10.87 -9.61 -21.92
CA SER A 380 -10.61 -10.05 -23.31
C SER A 380 -9.23 -10.67 -23.56
N THR A 381 -8.56 -11.19 -22.52
CA THR A 381 -7.36 -12.00 -22.69
C THR A 381 -7.76 -13.47 -22.70
N SER A 382 -7.59 -14.14 -23.84
CA SER A 382 -7.62 -15.61 -23.83
C SER A 382 -6.57 -16.10 -22.84
N LYS A 383 -6.90 -17.10 -22.04
CA LYS A 383 -5.94 -17.80 -21.17
C LYS A 383 -4.98 -18.69 -21.99
N ASP A 384 -5.25 -18.84 -23.28
CA ASP A 384 -4.39 -19.60 -24.18
C ASP A 384 -3.11 -18.80 -24.42
N ALA A 385 -1.97 -19.52 -24.35
CA ALA A 385 -0.68 -18.94 -24.69
C ALA A 385 -0.73 -18.44 -26.14
N MET A 386 -0.39 -17.17 -26.35
CA MET A 386 -0.31 -16.60 -27.69
C MET A 386 0.83 -17.26 -28.46
N THR A 387 0.58 -17.59 -29.72
CA THR A 387 1.63 -18.06 -30.63
C THR A 387 2.59 -16.92 -30.98
N PRO A 388 3.85 -17.21 -31.34
CA PRO A 388 4.81 -16.17 -31.74
C PRO A 388 4.30 -15.25 -32.87
N ASP A 389 3.56 -15.80 -33.83
CA ASP A 389 2.98 -15.03 -34.94
C ASP A 389 1.85 -14.11 -34.47
N GLU A 390 1.00 -14.57 -33.55
CA GLU A 390 -0.02 -13.72 -32.93
C GLU A 390 0.59 -12.58 -32.12
N ILE A 391 1.67 -12.85 -31.38
CA ILE A 391 2.42 -11.81 -30.66
C ILE A 391 2.94 -10.78 -31.65
N LYS A 392 3.62 -11.21 -32.72
CA LYS A 392 4.14 -10.31 -33.75
C LYS A 392 3.04 -9.44 -34.37
N ASN A 393 1.96 -10.05 -34.83
CA ASN A 393 0.83 -9.34 -35.44
C ASN A 393 0.20 -8.32 -34.48
N ARG A 394 0.09 -8.66 -33.19
CA ARG A 394 -0.46 -7.77 -32.17
C ARG A 394 0.49 -6.64 -31.80
N LEU A 395 1.81 -6.85 -31.83
CA LEU A 395 2.82 -5.80 -31.62
C LEU A 395 2.79 -4.75 -32.74
N GLU A 396 2.46 -5.16 -33.97
CA GLU A 396 2.32 -4.30 -35.15
C GLU A 396 0.92 -3.64 -35.25
N SER A 397 -0.02 -4.02 -34.38
CA SER A 397 -1.39 -3.51 -34.41
C SER A 397 -1.48 -2.02 -34.10
N ALA A 398 -2.39 -1.32 -34.78
CA ALA A 398 -2.75 0.06 -34.45
C ALA A 398 -3.43 0.16 -33.08
N ASP A 399 -4.08 -0.91 -32.60
CA ASP A 399 -4.72 -0.95 -31.29
C ASP A 399 -3.69 -1.10 -30.17
N ARG A 400 -3.57 -0.03 -29.36
CA ARG A 400 -2.70 0.01 -28.18
C ARG A 400 -2.94 -1.16 -27.22
N ARG A 401 -4.18 -1.61 -27.04
CA ARG A 401 -4.50 -2.71 -26.11
C ARG A 401 -3.87 -4.01 -26.59
N GLN A 402 -3.94 -4.29 -27.89
CA GLN A 402 -3.33 -5.48 -28.47
C GLN A 402 -1.80 -5.46 -28.31
N ARG A 403 -1.17 -4.30 -28.49
CA ARG A 403 0.28 -4.14 -28.26
C ARG A 403 0.67 -4.38 -26.81
N ILE A 404 -0.08 -3.84 -25.84
CA ILE A 404 0.16 -4.06 -24.40
C ILE A 404 0.03 -5.54 -24.05
N GLU A 405 -1.03 -6.20 -24.51
CA GLU A 405 -1.24 -7.64 -24.25
C GLU A 405 -0.14 -8.50 -24.88
N ALA A 406 0.34 -8.15 -26.08
CA ALA A 406 1.45 -8.84 -26.71
C ALA A 406 2.76 -8.66 -25.95
N LEU A 407 3.07 -7.44 -25.47
CA LEU A 407 4.25 -7.18 -24.64
C LEU A 407 4.18 -7.90 -23.29
N LYS A 408 2.99 -7.99 -22.71
CA LYS A 408 2.76 -8.75 -21.48
C LYS A 408 3.01 -10.25 -21.71
N ALA A 409 2.42 -10.83 -22.75
CA ALA A 409 2.66 -12.23 -23.13
C ALA A 409 4.15 -12.48 -23.42
N LEU A 410 4.83 -11.53 -24.07
CA LEU A 410 6.26 -11.60 -24.34
C LEU A 410 7.11 -11.65 -23.06
N SER A 411 6.63 -11.04 -21.96
CA SER A 411 7.31 -11.09 -20.65
C SER A 411 7.17 -12.41 -19.90
N GLU A 412 6.38 -13.34 -20.42
CA GLU A 412 6.14 -14.66 -19.84
C GLU A 412 6.88 -15.78 -20.60
N ILE A 413 7.55 -15.45 -21.71
CA ILE A 413 8.31 -16.40 -22.52
C ILE A 413 9.78 -15.99 -22.64
N PRO A 414 10.71 -16.95 -22.79
CA PRO A 414 12.11 -16.64 -23.08
C PRO A 414 12.22 -15.82 -24.36
N LEU A 415 12.87 -14.66 -24.26
CA LEU A 415 12.86 -13.67 -25.33
C LEU A 415 13.99 -13.90 -26.35
N ASP A 416 13.60 -14.21 -27.58
CA ASP A 416 14.45 -14.18 -28.77
C ASP A 416 14.13 -12.93 -29.59
N MET A 417 14.95 -11.89 -29.41
CA MET A 417 14.68 -10.55 -29.94
C MET A 417 14.67 -10.49 -31.46
N ASP A 418 15.40 -11.38 -32.14
CA ASP A 418 15.52 -11.39 -33.60
C ASP A 418 14.17 -11.68 -34.29
N LYS A 419 13.19 -12.21 -33.53
CA LYS A 419 11.83 -12.49 -34.00
C LYS A 419 10.90 -11.28 -34.00
N TYR A 420 11.31 -10.16 -33.40
CA TYR A 420 10.44 -9.00 -33.17
C TYR A 420 11.09 -7.67 -33.59
N PRO A 421 11.37 -7.45 -34.89
CA PRO A 421 12.07 -6.26 -35.38
C PRO A 421 11.31 -4.94 -35.19
N VAL A 422 10.00 -5.00 -34.87
CA VAL A 422 9.17 -3.83 -34.57
C VAL A 422 9.53 -3.16 -33.23
N LEU A 423 10.26 -3.86 -32.36
CA LEU A 423 10.72 -3.32 -31.09
C LEU A 423 12.04 -2.58 -31.30
N THR A 424 12.08 -1.28 -30.99
CA THR A 424 13.25 -0.41 -31.21
C THR A 424 13.56 0.43 -29.97
N ALA A 425 14.83 0.82 -29.83
CA ALA A 425 15.36 1.55 -28.66
C ALA A 425 14.81 2.99 -28.50
N ASP A 426 14.37 3.60 -29.61
CA ASP A 426 13.95 5.01 -29.66
C ASP A 426 12.46 5.26 -29.36
N ASP A 427 11.78 4.29 -28.75
CA ASP A 427 10.32 4.32 -28.65
C ASP A 427 9.77 5.06 -27.41
N HIS A 428 10.23 6.29 -27.19
CA HIS A 428 9.63 7.18 -26.18
C HIS A 428 8.18 7.58 -26.53
N ASN A 429 7.76 7.42 -27.79
CA ASN A 429 6.41 7.69 -28.28
C ASN A 429 5.38 6.63 -27.87
N ARG A 430 5.81 5.43 -27.47
CA ARG A 430 4.93 4.41 -26.89
C ARG A 430 4.28 4.89 -25.60
N SER A 431 3.10 4.36 -25.31
CA SER A 431 2.42 4.65 -24.05
C SER A 431 3.19 4.09 -22.84
N ILE A 432 2.97 4.66 -21.65
CA ILE A 432 3.63 4.23 -20.41
C ILE A 432 3.51 2.70 -20.18
N PRO A 433 2.33 2.07 -20.32
CA PRO A 433 2.22 0.62 -20.16
C PRO A 433 3.06 -0.17 -21.17
N GLU A 434 3.14 0.27 -22.42
CA GLU A 434 3.96 -0.41 -23.43
C GLU A 434 5.44 -0.35 -23.06
N ARG A 435 5.96 0.81 -22.66
CA ARG A 435 7.37 0.92 -22.22
C ARG A 435 7.64 0.11 -20.96
N TYR A 436 6.70 0.09 -20.01
CA TYR A 436 6.77 -0.74 -18.80
C TYR A 436 6.86 -2.23 -19.12
N TRP A 437 5.97 -2.74 -19.97
CA TRP A 437 5.94 -4.16 -20.32
C TRP A 437 7.11 -4.57 -21.22
N LEU A 438 7.54 -3.68 -22.11
CA LEU A 438 8.78 -3.88 -22.88
C LEU A 438 9.98 -4.01 -21.95
N ALA A 439 10.19 -3.04 -21.03
CA ALA A 439 11.26 -3.11 -20.05
C ALA A 439 11.22 -4.42 -19.25
N LYS A 440 10.03 -4.88 -18.84
CA LYS A 440 9.86 -6.16 -18.14
C LYS A 440 10.19 -7.37 -19.02
N ALA A 441 9.76 -7.38 -20.28
CA ALA A 441 10.01 -8.49 -21.20
C ALA A 441 11.51 -8.73 -21.46
N LEU A 442 12.32 -7.68 -21.40
CA LEU A 442 13.78 -7.77 -21.58
C LEU A 442 14.51 -8.50 -20.43
N ALA A 443 13.84 -8.76 -19.31
CA ALA A 443 14.45 -9.41 -18.13
C ALA A 443 15.07 -10.78 -18.46
N ASP A 444 14.48 -11.53 -19.39
CA ASP A 444 14.92 -12.88 -19.74
C ASP A 444 15.59 -12.97 -21.12
N SER A 445 15.83 -11.83 -21.78
CA SER A 445 16.54 -11.79 -23.06
C SER A 445 18.03 -12.16 -22.87
N ARG A 446 18.70 -12.60 -23.94
CA ARG A 446 20.17 -12.73 -23.94
C ARG A 446 20.87 -11.76 -24.88
N SER A 447 20.11 -10.90 -25.56
CA SER A 447 20.66 -9.98 -26.54
C SER A 447 21.39 -8.81 -25.86
N PRO A 448 22.59 -8.40 -26.35
CA PRO A 448 23.27 -7.17 -25.90
C PRO A 448 22.43 -5.90 -26.08
N TRP A 449 21.58 -5.89 -27.12
CA TRP A 449 20.64 -4.80 -27.36
C TRP A 449 19.65 -4.61 -26.20
N ALA A 450 19.29 -5.68 -25.49
CA ALA A 450 18.41 -5.59 -24.32
C ALA A 450 19.08 -4.79 -23.19
N ASP A 451 20.40 -4.91 -23.02
CA ASP A 451 21.14 -4.14 -22.02
C ASP A 451 21.16 -2.66 -22.37
N GLU A 452 21.45 -2.32 -23.63
CA GLU A 452 21.41 -0.93 -24.12
C GLU A 452 20.02 -0.30 -23.93
N MET A 453 18.97 -1.04 -24.30
CA MET A 453 17.59 -0.57 -24.14
C MET A 453 17.20 -0.38 -22.67
N LEU A 454 17.58 -1.31 -21.79
CA LEU A 454 17.31 -1.20 -20.36
C LEU A 454 18.04 -0.01 -19.73
N LEU A 455 19.30 0.24 -20.10
CA LEU A 455 20.04 1.42 -19.69
C LEU A 455 19.39 2.71 -20.19
N ASN A 456 18.81 2.70 -21.40
CA ASN A 456 18.03 3.84 -21.88
C ASN A 456 16.75 4.06 -21.05
N PHE A 457 16.03 2.99 -20.68
CA PHE A 457 14.83 3.08 -19.84
C PHE A 457 15.10 3.57 -18.41
N LEU A 458 16.35 3.54 -17.92
CA LEU A 458 16.70 4.21 -16.66
C LEU A 458 16.50 5.72 -16.71
N LYS A 459 16.44 6.31 -17.91
CA LYS A 459 16.20 7.73 -18.16
C LYS A 459 14.73 8.04 -18.47
N ASP A 460 13.83 7.06 -18.37
CA ASP A 460 12.41 7.26 -18.68
C ASP A 460 11.76 8.27 -17.72
N PRO A 461 10.93 9.21 -18.20
CA PRO A 461 10.27 10.18 -17.33
C PRO A 461 9.27 9.56 -16.35
N HIS A 462 8.82 8.32 -16.58
CA HIS A 462 7.85 7.66 -15.73
C HIS A 462 8.54 6.66 -14.76
N PRO A 463 8.47 6.89 -13.42
CA PRO A 463 9.18 6.07 -12.43
C PRO A 463 8.93 4.57 -12.53
N ASN A 464 7.72 4.14 -12.87
CA ASN A 464 7.43 2.70 -13.01
C ASN A 464 8.20 2.03 -14.15
N VAL A 465 8.52 2.75 -15.23
CA VAL A 465 9.32 2.21 -16.34
C VAL A 465 10.76 2.05 -15.87
N VAL A 466 11.31 3.06 -15.19
CA VAL A 466 12.64 3.00 -14.55
C VAL A 466 12.72 1.83 -13.57
N CYS A 467 11.71 1.64 -12.71
CA CYS A 467 11.67 0.51 -11.77
C CYS A 467 11.70 -0.85 -12.49
N MET A 468 10.98 -1.00 -13.61
CA MET A 468 11.02 -2.25 -14.38
C MET A 468 12.36 -2.44 -15.08
N ALA A 469 12.99 -1.37 -15.57
CA ALA A 469 14.33 -1.46 -16.12
C ALA A 469 15.35 -1.91 -15.08
N LEU A 470 15.32 -1.33 -13.88
CA LEU A 470 16.14 -1.75 -12.74
C LEU A 470 15.89 -3.20 -12.36
N PHE A 471 14.62 -3.62 -12.26
CA PHE A 471 14.25 -5.01 -12.00
C PHE A 471 14.83 -5.96 -13.05
N SER A 472 14.67 -5.65 -14.33
CA SER A 472 15.15 -6.47 -15.43
C SER A 472 16.68 -6.56 -15.46
N LEU A 473 17.40 -5.46 -15.23
CA LEU A 473 18.87 -5.49 -15.12
C LEU A 473 19.35 -6.39 -13.98
N GLY A 474 18.64 -6.39 -12.84
CA GLY A 474 18.94 -7.25 -11.70
C GLY A 474 18.66 -8.74 -11.97
N ASN A 475 17.55 -9.04 -12.64
CA ASN A 475 17.24 -10.41 -13.07
C ASN A 475 18.29 -10.95 -14.05
N ARG A 476 18.74 -10.11 -14.99
CA ARG A 476 19.80 -10.44 -15.96
C ARG A 476 21.19 -10.59 -15.33
N LYS A 477 21.37 -10.21 -14.06
CA LYS A 477 22.67 -10.16 -13.39
C LYS A 477 23.67 -9.24 -14.09
N GLN A 478 23.20 -8.12 -14.65
CA GLN A 478 24.03 -7.20 -15.42
C GLN A 478 24.94 -6.37 -14.50
N LYS A 479 26.11 -6.93 -14.15
CA LYS A 479 27.07 -6.33 -13.20
C LYS A 479 27.56 -4.94 -13.63
N GLN A 480 27.63 -4.66 -14.94
CA GLN A 480 28.03 -3.36 -15.48
C GLN A 480 27.06 -2.22 -15.10
N ALA A 481 25.81 -2.55 -14.76
CA ALA A 481 24.82 -1.55 -14.35
C ALA A 481 24.94 -1.16 -12.87
N ALA A 482 25.84 -1.79 -12.09
CA ALA A 482 25.96 -1.55 -10.65
C ALA A 482 26.31 -0.08 -10.32
N GLU A 483 27.24 0.54 -11.07
CA GLU A 483 27.61 1.94 -10.88
C GLU A 483 26.42 2.88 -11.11
N GLU A 484 25.65 2.63 -12.17
CA GLU A 484 24.44 3.40 -12.48
C GLU A 484 23.36 3.21 -11.42
N MET A 485 23.17 1.99 -10.90
CA MET A 485 22.24 1.72 -9.80
C MET A 485 22.65 2.50 -8.52
N ILE A 486 23.94 2.52 -8.19
CA ILE A 486 24.46 3.32 -7.07
C ILE A 486 24.23 4.81 -7.32
N HIS A 487 24.46 5.28 -8.54
CA HIS A 487 24.20 6.66 -8.93
C HIS A 487 22.73 7.02 -8.71
N ILE A 488 21.79 6.22 -9.24
CA ILE A 488 20.34 6.39 -9.06
C ILE A 488 19.95 6.43 -7.58
N ILE A 489 20.51 5.54 -6.75
CA ILE A 489 20.26 5.56 -5.30
C ILE A 489 20.69 6.91 -4.70
N LYS A 490 21.84 7.45 -5.10
CA LYS A 490 22.38 8.70 -4.55
C LYS A 490 21.68 9.96 -5.05
N THR A 491 21.17 9.97 -6.29
CA THR A 491 20.74 11.21 -6.97
C THR A 491 19.26 11.29 -7.28
N HIS A 492 18.54 10.17 -7.41
CA HIS A 492 17.13 10.21 -7.74
C HIS A 492 16.30 10.68 -6.53
N ASP A 493 15.31 11.51 -6.77
CA ASP A 493 14.38 12.06 -5.77
C ASP A 493 13.14 11.19 -5.48
N HIS A 494 13.05 9.98 -6.05
CA HIS A 494 11.89 9.11 -5.93
C HIS A 494 12.22 7.85 -5.12
N TRP A 495 11.69 7.75 -3.89
CA TRP A 495 11.99 6.65 -2.97
C TRP A 495 11.73 5.27 -3.59
N TYR A 496 10.62 5.10 -4.31
CA TYR A 496 10.29 3.82 -4.97
C TYR A 496 11.35 3.39 -5.99
N VAL A 497 11.94 4.34 -6.74
CA VAL A 497 12.99 4.04 -7.73
C VAL A 497 14.27 3.63 -7.00
N GLN A 498 14.67 4.37 -5.96
CA GLN A 498 15.83 4.01 -5.13
C GLN A 498 15.69 2.62 -4.51
N TRP A 499 14.48 2.26 -4.05
CA TRP A 499 14.19 0.93 -3.50
C TRP A 499 14.38 -0.18 -4.56
N TYR A 500 13.93 0.05 -5.80
CA TYR A 500 14.18 -0.89 -6.91
C TYR A 500 15.66 -0.98 -7.26
N ALA A 501 16.37 0.15 -7.29
CA ALA A 501 17.80 0.18 -7.59
C ALA A 501 18.60 -0.59 -6.54
N TYR A 502 18.31 -0.41 -5.25
CA TYR A 502 18.95 -1.15 -4.18
C TYR A 502 18.70 -2.65 -4.27
N ARG A 503 17.45 -3.07 -4.44
CA ARG A 503 17.12 -4.49 -4.57
C ARG A 503 17.75 -5.13 -5.80
N SER A 504 17.79 -4.39 -6.91
CA SER A 504 18.46 -4.84 -8.12
C SER A 504 19.96 -5.03 -7.87
N LEU A 505 20.61 -4.05 -7.24
CA LEU A 505 22.02 -4.10 -6.86
C LEU A 505 22.32 -5.30 -5.94
N ARG A 506 21.50 -5.51 -4.89
CA ARG A 506 21.59 -6.69 -4.01
C ARG A 506 21.46 -8.00 -4.79
N SER A 507 20.59 -8.04 -5.79
CA SER A 507 20.42 -9.24 -6.62
C SER A 507 21.66 -9.59 -7.45
N LEU A 508 22.58 -8.64 -7.66
CA LEU A 508 23.87 -8.87 -8.32
C LEU A 508 24.92 -9.52 -7.39
N GLY A 509 24.55 -9.80 -6.13
CA GLY A 509 25.49 -10.25 -5.09
C GLY A 509 26.28 -9.10 -4.45
N TRP A 510 25.84 -7.85 -4.65
CA TRP A 510 26.43 -6.69 -3.99
C TRP A 510 26.09 -6.69 -2.50
N ILE A 511 27.11 -6.51 -1.66
CA ILE A 511 26.98 -6.30 -0.22
C ILE A 511 27.58 -4.94 0.09
N GLN A 512 26.92 -4.15 0.94
CA GLN A 512 27.49 -2.87 1.37
C GLN A 512 28.86 -3.12 2.03
N PRO A 513 29.93 -2.43 1.61
CA PRO A 513 31.22 -2.58 2.25
C PRO A 513 31.17 -2.08 3.71
N ALA A 514 32.08 -2.59 4.55
CA ALA A 514 32.33 -1.99 5.85
C ALA A 514 32.77 -0.53 5.65
N SER A 515 32.09 0.37 6.32
CA SER A 515 32.11 1.80 6.02
C SER A 515 33.44 2.52 6.27
N ALA A 516 34.38 1.87 6.96
CA ALA A 516 35.70 2.43 7.20
C ALA A 516 36.72 2.20 6.06
N ARG A 517 36.45 1.35 5.05
CA ARG A 517 37.51 0.94 4.08
C ARG A 517 37.10 0.66 2.62
N GLY A 518 35.82 0.66 2.24
CA GLY A 518 35.43 0.20 0.91
C GLY A 518 35.01 1.29 -0.07
N ASP A 519 35.60 1.29 -1.26
CA ASP A 519 34.99 1.93 -2.42
C ASP A 519 33.68 1.19 -2.79
N LEU A 520 32.57 1.93 -2.83
CA LEU A 520 31.21 1.43 -3.12
C LEU A 520 31.09 0.79 -4.51
N SER A 521 31.98 1.14 -5.44
CA SER A 521 32.08 0.60 -6.81
C SER A 521 33.07 -0.56 -6.97
N SER A 522 33.80 -0.96 -5.94
CA SER A 522 34.87 -1.95 -6.09
C SER A 522 34.35 -3.35 -6.51
N PRO A 523 35.04 -4.04 -7.45
CA PRO A 523 34.69 -5.42 -7.84
C PRO A 523 34.67 -6.42 -6.68
N SER A 524 35.41 -6.14 -5.59
CA SER A 524 35.42 -6.91 -4.34
C SER A 524 34.11 -6.86 -3.56
N ALA A 525 33.25 -5.86 -3.80
CA ALA A 525 31.92 -5.75 -3.17
C ALA A 525 30.86 -6.62 -3.87
N LEU A 526 31.17 -7.13 -5.07
CA LEU A 526 30.34 -8.09 -5.79
C LEU A 526 30.88 -9.49 -5.50
N SER A 527 30.12 -10.33 -4.79
CA SER A 527 30.57 -11.67 -4.45
C SER A 527 31.01 -12.45 -5.70
N PRO A 528 32.19 -13.12 -5.68
CA PRO A 528 32.50 -14.12 -6.69
C PRO A 528 31.58 -15.32 -6.42
N GLN A 529 30.54 -15.47 -7.23
CA GLN A 529 29.81 -16.74 -7.40
C GLN A 529 30.24 -17.37 -8.70
#